data_AF-A0A1G7MQ34-F1
#
_entry.id   AF-A0A1G7MQ34-F1
#
_cell.length_a   1.000
_cell.length_b   1.000
_cell.length_c   1.000
_cell.angle_alpha   90.00
_cell.angle_beta   90.00
_cell.angle_gamma   90.00
#
_symmetry.space_group_name_H-M   'P 1'
#
loop_
_entity.id
_entity.type
_entity.pdbx_description
1 polymer ?
#
loop_
_entity_poly.entity_id
_entity_poly.type
_entity_poly.pdbx_seq_one_letter_code
_entity_poly.pdbx_strand_id
1 'polypeptide(L)'
;MENIFAKILSLVLCVVKPAAGMAQEAYAVESNGSSTLTFYFDKKKSSRQGKVYELNEGKDCPKWVKTANDSITESSTFTTVVFDKSFKKARPVSCAYWFKGFNNLTKIEGIGNLNTSQVTNMNRMFYWCEKLDSLDLSGFDTSKVTDMGRMFLDCDSLESLDLSSFDTSKVTDMHKMFSGCRSLGNLKLSSFNTSQVTDMHEMFYNCERLADIDMSSFDTSQVTDMHKMFFGCEVLGSLNLSNFNTPKVTDMSEMFHYCRYLFELDFSGFDTSKVTNMEAMFGGCEDLESLDLSGFDTSNVTDMHEMFSGCEALDSLDLSNFNTSKVTDMHDMFYNCGNMASLDISNFDTSKVTDMSEMFLDCEGLKSLDVSSFNTSNVTDMHNMFSCYGLKELDLSGFDTSKVTNMEAMFAGCCELENLDLSSFKTSNVTIMYGMFECCRSLKNLDVSSFDTSKVTDMTMMFSNCEHLESLDVSKFNTSKVEYMCWMFDGCDVLESLDLSGFDTSNVWDMKKMFEGCKNLKTIYAGEGWSTSKVKDSENMFNDCTNLVGGKGTKYDSEVVDATRAKIDGGKANPGYFKLKVEN
;
A
#
# COMPACT_ATOMS: atom_id res chain seq x y z
N MET A 1 -56.59 -54.73 -14.98
CA MET A 1 -55.82 -53.91 -14.03
C MET A 1 -54.39 -53.92 -14.51
N GLU A 2 -53.75 -52.87 -15.00
CA GLU A 2 -54.03 -51.44 -15.19
C GLU A 2 -53.03 -50.93 -16.25
N ASN A 3 -53.49 -50.04 -17.13
CA ASN A 3 -52.86 -48.83 -17.69
C ASN A 3 -51.38 -48.79 -18.14
N ILE A 4 -50.97 -48.10 -19.22
CA ILE A 4 -51.59 -47.34 -20.33
C ILE A 4 -50.41 -46.94 -21.27
N PHE A 5 -50.66 -46.85 -22.58
CA PHE A 5 -50.09 -45.99 -23.64
C PHE A 5 -48.79 -45.20 -23.36
N ALA A 6 -47.84 -44.98 -24.28
CA ALA A 6 -47.74 -45.16 -25.72
C ALA A 6 -46.27 -45.00 -26.13
N LYS A 7 -45.82 -45.72 -27.17
CA LYS A 7 -44.70 -45.30 -28.02
C LYS A 7 -44.76 -46.08 -29.33
N ILE A 8 -44.33 -45.41 -30.40
CA ILE A 8 -44.16 -45.85 -31.78
C ILE A 8 -45.34 -45.49 -32.70
N LEU A 9 -45.15 -44.43 -33.48
CA LEU A 9 -45.39 -44.51 -34.92
C LEU A 9 -44.37 -43.66 -35.67
N SER A 10 -43.46 -44.35 -36.34
CA SER A 10 -42.67 -43.85 -37.47
C SER A 10 -43.48 -44.12 -38.73
N LEU A 11 -43.67 -43.12 -39.59
CA LEU A 11 -43.84 -43.35 -41.03
C LEU A 11 -43.51 -42.10 -41.85
N VAL A 12 -42.75 -42.34 -42.90
CA VAL A 12 -42.13 -41.42 -43.86
C VAL A 12 -43.15 -40.90 -44.87
N LEU A 13 -43.07 -39.61 -45.23
CA LEU A 13 -43.55 -39.07 -46.51
C LEU A 13 -42.67 -37.89 -46.96
N CYS A 14 -42.06 -38.03 -48.14
CA CYS A 14 -41.36 -37.00 -48.90
C CYS A 14 -42.33 -35.97 -49.52
N VAL A 15 -41.77 -34.81 -49.89
CA VAL A 15 -42.32 -33.70 -50.71
C VAL A 15 -43.24 -32.76 -49.91
N VAL A 16 -42.85 -31.54 -49.53
CA VAL A 16 -42.33 -30.41 -50.33
C VAL A 16 -41.27 -29.67 -49.49
N LYS A 17 -40.10 -29.34 -50.07
CA LYS A 17 -39.21 -28.30 -49.49
C LYS A 17 -40.03 -27.00 -49.41
N PRO A 18 -40.31 -26.43 -48.23
CA PRO A 18 -40.62 -25.01 -48.20
C PRO A 18 -39.38 -24.32 -48.74
N ALA A 19 -39.57 -23.30 -49.59
CA ALA A 19 -38.49 -22.40 -49.95
C ALA A 19 -37.68 -22.05 -48.68
N ALA A 20 -36.36 -22.02 -48.79
CA ALA A 20 -35.44 -21.63 -47.72
C ALA A 20 -35.76 -20.19 -47.29
N GLY A 21 -36.80 -20.02 -46.48
CA GLY A 21 -37.07 -18.79 -45.78
C GLY A 21 -36.04 -18.74 -44.68
N MET A 22 -34.90 -18.09 -44.94
CA MET A 22 -33.81 -17.90 -43.96
C MET A 22 -34.41 -17.65 -42.58
N ALA A 23 -33.96 -18.40 -41.57
CA ALA A 23 -34.39 -18.15 -40.20
C ALA A 23 -33.98 -16.73 -39.81
N GLN A 24 -34.73 -16.09 -38.91
CA GLN A 24 -34.23 -14.86 -38.30
C GLN A 24 -33.08 -15.25 -37.38
N GLU A 25 -31.96 -14.55 -37.52
CA GLU A 25 -30.75 -14.80 -36.74
C GLU A 25 -30.33 -13.51 -36.04
N ALA A 26 -29.76 -13.63 -34.84
CA ALA A 26 -29.18 -12.50 -34.11
C ALA A 26 -27.70 -12.36 -34.47
N TYR A 27 -27.25 -11.17 -34.84
CA TYR A 27 -25.87 -10.94 -35.25
C TYR A 27 -25.50 -9.46 -35.07
N ALA A 28 -24.20 -9.17 -35.01
CA ALA A 28 -23.65 -7.81 -35.00
C ALA A 28 -22.93 -7.49 -36.31
N VAL A 29 -22.93 -6.22 -36.72
CA VAL A 29 -22.27 -5.75 -37.94
C VAL A 29 -21.42 -4.54 -37.64
N GLU A 30 -20.12 -4.65 -37.88
CA GLU A 30 -19.20 -3.53 -37.96
C GLU A 30 -19.29 -2.91 -39.36
N SER A 31 -19.72 -1.66 -39.43
CA SER A 31 -19.92 -0.96 -40.70
C SER A 31 -18.57 -0.60 -41.36
N ASN A 32 -18.46 -0.77 -42.67
CA ASN A 32 -17.23 -0.47 -43.40
C ASN A 32 -16.81 1.01 -43.23
N GLY A 33 -15.61 1.23 -42.68
CA GLY A 33 -15.05 2.58 -42.52
C GLY A 33 -15.79 3.46 -41.49
N SER A 34 -16.64 2.87 -40.65
CA SER A 34 -17.31 3.56 -39.54
C SER A 34 -16.86 2.99 -38.20
N SER A 35 -16.96 3.80 -37.15
CA SER A 35 -16.74 3.42 -35.76
C SER A 35 -18.02 2.88 -35.09
N THR A 36 -18.86 2.17 -35.85
CA THR A 36 -20.20 1.73 -35.41
C THR A 36 -20.38 0.22 -35.46
N LEU A 37 -20.79 -0.37 -34.34
CA LEU A 37 -21.24 -1.75 -34.23
C LEU A 37 -22.76 -1.80 -34.09
N THR A 38 -23.47 -2.44 -35.03
CA THR A 38 -24.94 -2.52 -35.03
C THR A 38 -25.45 -3.94 -34.84
N PHE A 39 -26.37 -4.14 -33.90
CA PHE A 39 -27.01 -5.42 -33.59
C PHE A 39 -28.36 -5.55 -34.33
N TYR A 40 -28.58 -6.70 -34.98
CA TYR A 40 -29.78 -7.00 -35.77
C TYR A 40 -30.37 -8.37 -35.42
N PHE A 41 -31.69 -8.52 -35.61
CA PHE A 41 -32.37 -9.81 -35.58
C PHE A 41 -33.32 -9.94 -36.77
N ASP A 42 -32.80 -10.40 -37.89
CA ASP A 42 -33.56 -10.49 -39.14
C ASP A 42 -33.00 -11.56 -40.09
N LYS A 43 -33.52 -11.59 -41.31
CA LYS A 43 -33.10 -12.51 -42.38
C LYS A 43 -32.05 -11.90 -43.32
N LYS A 44 -31.50 -10.73 -42.99
CA LYS A 44 -30.65 -9.92 -43.89
C LYS A 44 -29.17 -10.12 -43.67
N LYS A 45 -28.75 -10.99 -42.73
CA LYS A 45 -27.36 -11.24 -42.35
C LYS A 45 -26.41 -11.36 -43.55
N SER A 46 -26.74 -12.20 -44.52
CA SER A 46 -25.94 -12.43 -45.74
C SER A 46 -25.89 -11.25 -46.71
N SER A 47 -26.79 -10.27 -46.56
CA SER A 47 -26.90 -9.07 -47.41
C SER A 47 -26.37 -7.80 -46.74
N ARG A 48 -25.94 -7.87 -45.47
CA ARG A 48 -25.39 -6.70 -44.76
C ARG A 48 -23.99 -6.40 -45.28
N GLN A 49 -23.72 -5.10 -45.47
CA GLN A 49 -22.37 -4.62 -45.76
C GLN A 49 -21.62 -4.41 -44.44
N GLY A 50 -20.33 -4.72 -44.42
CA GLY A 50 -19.52 -4.67 -43.20
C GLY A 50 -18.99 -6.05 -42.79
N LYS A 51 -18.28 -6.09 -41.67
CA LYS A 51 -17.86 -7.34 -41.04
C LYS A 51 -18.97 -7.83 -40.12
N VAL A 52 -19.48 -9.02 -40.39
CA VAL A 52 -20.58 -9.64 -39.63
C VAL A 52 -20.01 -10.57 -38.57
N TYR A 53 -20.56 -10.47 -37.36
CA TYR A 53 -20.19 -11.31 -36.22
C TYR A 53 -21.42 -12.05 -35.68
N GLU A 54 -21.23 -13.31 -35.32
CA GLU A 54 -22.18 -14.05 -34.48
C GLU A 54 -22.13 -13.49 -33.05
N LEU A 55 -23.24 -13.59 -32.33
CA LEU A 55 -23.24 -13.38 -30.87
C LEU A 55 -22.44 -14.50 -30.19
N ASN A 56 -21.85 -14.20 -29.03
CA ASN A 56 -21.18 -15.21 -28.22
C ASN A 56 -22.17 -16.12 -27.50
N GLU A 57 -21.69 -17.32 -27.14
CA GLU A 57 -22.41 -18.28 -26.31
C GLU A 57 -21.66 -18.47 -24.99
N GLY A 58 -22.40 -18.65 -23.89
CA GLY A 58 -21.80 -18.90 -22.57
C GLY A 58 -20.83 -17.81 -22.10
N LYS A 59 -19.62 -18.22 -21.71
CA LYS A 59 -18.56 -17.33 -21.19
C LYS A 59 -17.58 -16.85 -22.27
N ASP A 60 -17.82 -17.22 -23.54
CA ASP A 60 -16.88 -16.91 -24.61
C ASP A 60 -16.83 -15.41 -24.88
N CYS A 61 -15.63 -14.88 -25.11
CA CYS A 61 -15.45 -13.50 -25.53
C CYS A 61 -15.98 -13.33 -26.98
N PRO A 62 -16.82 -12.33 -27.28
CA PRO A 62 -17.30 -12.10 -28.63
C PRO A 62 -16.17 -11.82 -29.62
N LYS A 63 -16.33 -12.29 -30.85
CA LYS A 63 -15.30 -12.16 -31.91
C LYS A 63 -15.04 -10.73 -32.38
N TRP A 64 -15.89 -9.78 -32.01
CA TRP A 64 -15.66 -8.35 -32.26
C TRP A 64 -14.74 -7.70 -31.21
N VAL A 65 -14.48 -8.38 -30.08
CA VAL A 65 -13.53 -7.95 -29.07
C VAL A 65 -12.14 -8.52 -29.41
N LYS A 66 -11.13 -7.65 -29.45
CA LYS A 66 -9.74 -8.04 -29.76
C LYS A 66 -8.98 -8.36 -28.46
N THR A 67 -8.79 -9.64 -28.16
CA THR A 67 -8.11 -10.09 -26.92
C THR A 67 -7.07 -11.18 -27.17
N ALA A 68 -6.09 -11.28 -26.27
CA ALA A 68 -5.23 -12.46 -26.07
C ALA A 68 -5.01 -12.65 -24.57
N ASN A 69 -5.23 -13.88 -24.08
CA ASN A 69 -5.08 -14.27 -22.67
C ASN A 69 -5.81 -13.32 -21.69
N ASP A 70 -7.08 -13.01 -21.98
CA ASP A 70 -7.92 -12.06 -21.23
C ASP A 70 -7.44 -10.59 -21.19
N SER A 71 -6.25 -10.29 -21.69
CA SER A 71 -5.77 -8.93 -21.92
C SER A 71 -6.24 -8.41 -23.28
N ILE A 72 -6.56 -7.13 -23.34
CA ILE A 72 -7.01 -6.47 -24.56
C ILE A 72 -5.76 -6.18 -25.40
N THR A 73 -5.70 -6.78 -26.59
CA THR A 73 -4.51 -6.69 -27.46
C THR A 73 -4.51 -5.46 -28.34
N GLU A 74 -5.69 -4.88 -28.56
CA GLU A 74 -5.87 -3.69 -29.37
C GLU A 74 -7.16 -2.99 -28.91
N SER A 75 -7.09 -1.70 -28.60
CA SER A 75 -8.26 -0.89 -28.27
C SER A 75 -9.28 -0.91 -29.40
N SER A 76 -10.56 -0.94 -29.03
CA SER A 76 -11.63 -0.84 -30.00
C SER A 76 -11.65 0.54 -30.68
N THR A 77 -11.97 0.55 -31.97
CA THR A 77 -12.24 1.79 -32.72
C THR A 77 -13.70 2.22 -32.63
N PHE A 78 -14.57 1.45 -31.97
CA PHE A 78 -15.99 1.75 -31.88
C PHE A 78 -16.25 2.97 -30.99
N THR A 79 -16.92 3.99 -31.55
CA THR A 79 -17.42 5.16 -30.81
C THR A 79 -18.93 5.09 -30.60
N THR A 80 -19.62 4.21 -31.34
CA THR A 80 -21.08 4.08 -31.27
C THR A 80 -21.52 2.62 -31.37
N VAL A 81 -22.42 2.20 -30.49
CA VAL A 81 -23.15 0.94 -30.60
C VAL A 81 -24.60 1.25 -30.93
N VAL A 82 -25.23 0.45 -31.80
CA VAL A 82 -26.63 0.61 -32.18
C VAL A 82 -27.37 -0.71 -32.03
N PHE A 83 -28.49 -0.72 -31.30
CA PHE A 83 -29.44 -1.82 -31.28
C PHE A 83 -30.63 -1.49 -32.18
N ASP A 84 -30.68 -2.10 -33.36
CA ASP A 84 -31.79 -1.92 -34.30
C ASP A 84 -33.11 -2.42 -33.70
N LYS A 85 -34.24 -1.83 -34.11
CA LYS A 85 -35.58 -2.21 -33.63
C LYS A 85 -35.87 -3.71 -33.81
N SER A 86 -35.29 -4.35 -34.82
CA SER A 86 -35.40 -5.78 -35.04
C SER A 86 -34.87 -6.60 -33.85
N PHE A 87 -33.83 -6.11 -33.16
CA PHE A 87 -33.16 -6.79 -32.05
C PHE A 87 -34.05 -7.02 -30.82
N LYS A 88 -35.17 -6.31 -30.70
CA LYS A 88 -36.17 -6.51 -29.63
C LYS A 88 -36.70 -7.95 -29.54
N LYS A 89 -36.60 -8.72 -30.62
CA LYS A 89 -36.97 -10.14 -30.68
C LYS A 89 -35.82 -11.11 -30.41
N ALA A 90 -34.57 -10.65 -30.41
CA ALA A 90 -33.44 -11.46 -29.99
C ALA A 90 -33.56 -11.81 -28.49
N ARG A 91 -33.06 -12.97 -28.10
CA ARG A 91 -33.03 -13.46 -26.71
C ARG A 91 -31.63 -14.00 -26.41
N PRO A 92 -30.61 -13.13 -26.34
CA PRO A 92 -29.28 -13.58 -25.96
C PRO A 92 -29.31 -14.24 -24.58
N VAL A 93 -28.50 -15.27 -24.40
CA VAL A 93 -28.35 -15.98 -23.12
C VAL A 93 -27.14 -15.49 -22.33
N SER A 94 -26.24 -14.76 -22.98
CA SER A 94 -25.06 -14.13 -22.37
C SER A 94 -24.83 -12.76 -23.02
N CYS A 95 -24.50 -11.77 -22.18
CA CYS A 95 -23.98 -10.48 -22.60
C CYS A 95 -22.52 -10.28 -22.13
N ALA A 96 -21.87 -11.36 -21.68
CA ALA A 96 -20.51 -11.31 -21.18
C ALA A 96 -19.57 -10.70 -22.24
N TYR A 97 -18.71 -9.78 -21.82
CA TYR A 97 -17.70 -9.12 -22.65
C TYR A 97 -18.22 -8.27 -23.83
N TRP A 98 -19.53 -8.02 -23.98
CA TRP A 98 -20.09 -7.40 -25.21
C TRP A 98 -19.45 -6.06 -25.62
N PHE A 99 -19.06 -5.22 -24.66
CA PHE A 99 -18.41 -3.94 -24.94
C PHE A 99 -17.04 -3.82 -24.27
N LYS A 100 -16.44 -4.95 -23.89
CA LYS A 100 -15.11 -4.96 -23.28
C LYS A 100 -14.10 -4.24 -24.18
N GLY A 101 -13.35 -3.29 -23.61
CA GLY A 101 -12.31 -2.56 -24.32
C GLY A 101 -12.81 -1.52 -25.30
N PHE A 102 -14.09 -1.13 -25.21
CA PHE A 102 -14.65 -0.07 -26.02
C PHE A 102 -14.34 1.30 -25.42
N ASN A 103 -13.06 1.58 -25.17
CA ASN A 103 -12.60 2.80 -24.49
C ASN A 103 -12.91 4.10 -25.26
N ASN A 104 -13.22 4.01 -26.55
CA ASN A 104 -13.67 5.14 -27.37
C ASN A 104 -15.19 5.29 -27.47
N LEU A 105 -15.97 4.40 -26.86
CA LEU A 105 -17.43 4.41 -26.93
C LEU A 105 -17.99 5.60 -26.15
N THR A 106 -18.76 6.43 -26.83
CA THR A 106 -19.45 7.58 -26.22
C THR A 106 -20.97 7.47 -26.34
N LYS A 107 -21.48 6.50 -27.10
CA LYS A 107 -22.90 6.44 -27.44
C LYS A 107 -23.42 5.02 -27.66
N ILE A 108 -24.51 4.67 -26.98
CA ILE A 108 -25.29 3.45 -27.25
C ILE A 108 -26.71 3.83 -27.65
N GLU A 109 -27.06 3.64 -28.92
CA GLU A 109 -28.38 3.96 -29.44
C GLU A 109 -29.31 2.75 -29.38
N GLY A 110 -30.53 2.98 -28.90
CA GLY A 110 -31.57 1.95 -28.91
C GLY A 110 -31.37 0.81 -27.92
N ILE A 111 -30.58 1.01 -26.85
CA ILE A 111 -30.28 -0.02 -25.85
C ILE A 111 -31.52 -0.73 -25.29
N GLY A 112 -32.68 -0.05 -25.19
CA GLY A 112 -33.96 -0.68 -24.83
C GLY A 112 -34.51 -1.73 -25.82
N ASN A 113 -33.86 -1.94 -26.98
CA ASN A 113 -34.12 -3.06 -27.88
C ASN A 113 -33.33 -4.32 -27.48
N LEU A 114 -32.37 -4.24 -26.55
CA LEU A 114 -31.71 -5.41 -25.98
C LEU A 114 -32.63 -6.07 -24.94
N ASN A 115 -33.17 -7.23 -25.28
CA ASN A 115 -33.99 -8.01 -24.34
C ASN A 115 -33.09 -8.93 -23.50
N THR A 116 -32.89 -8.60 -22.23
CA THR A 116 -32.01 -9.37 -21.32
C THR A 116 -32.72 -10.45 -20.51
N SER A 117 -34.02 -10.72 -20.73
CA SER A 117 -34.81 -11.66 -19.90
C SER A 117 -34.31 -13.11 -19.87
N GLN A 118 -33.39 -13.48 -20.77
CA GLN A 118 -32.77 -14.81 -20.81
C GLN A 118 -31.27 -14.77 -20.50
N VAL A 119 -30.70 -13.60 -20.23
CA VAL A 119 -29.27 -13.44 -19.97
C VAL A 119 -28.95 -13.96 -18.58
N THR A 120 -27.94 -14.83 -18.49
CA THR A 120 -27.47 -15.38 -17.21
C THR A 120 -26.10 -14.87 -16.79
N ASN A 121 -25.37 -14.21 -17.69
CA ASN A 121 -24.02 -13.69 -17.45
C ASN A 121 -23.85 -12.30 -18.08
N MET A 122 -23.44 -11.32 -17.27
CA MET A 122 -23.13 -9.94 -17.66
C MET A 122 -21.69 -9.54 -17.28
N ASN A 123 -20.83 -10.53 -16.99
CA ASN A 123 -19.44 -10.33 -16.61
C ASN A 123 -18.71 -9.48 -17.67
N ARG A 124 -18.01 -8.43 -17.23
CA ARG A 124 -17.22 -7.53 -18.09
C ARG A 124 -18.01 -6.90 -19.25
N MET A 125 -19.34 -6.75 -19.15
CA MET A 125 -20.16 -6.25 -20.25
C MET A 125 -19.72 -4.86 -20.73
N PHE A 126 -19.36 -3.95 -19.83
CA PHE A 126 -18.89 -2.59 -20.12
C PHE A 126 -17.44 -2.35 -19.68
N TYR A 127 -16.67 -3.40 -19.38
CA TYR A 127 -15.29 -3.27 -18.91
C TYR A 127 -14.46 -2.39 -19.86
N TRP A 128 -13.86 -1.32 -19.33
CA TRP A 128 -12.98 -0.39 -20.03
C TRP A 128 -13.69 0.43 -21.11
N CYS A 129 -14.91 0.89 -20.80
CA CYS A 129 -15.66 1.88 -21.58
C CYS A 129 -15.36 3.31 -21.08
N GLU A 130 -14.08 3.70 -21.02
CA GLU A 130 -13.59 4.92 -20.35
C GLU A 130 -14.33 6.21 -20.73
N LYS A 131 -14.74 6.37 -21.99
CA LYS A 131 -15.39 7.59 -22.51
C LYS A 131 -16.93 7.56 -22.47
N LEU A 132 -17.53 6.49 -21.98
CA LEU A 132 -18.97 6.39 -21.87
C LEU A 132 -19.41 7.20 -20.64
N ASP A 133 -20.08 8.32 -20.85
CA ASP A 133 -20.49 9.26 -19.80
C ASP A 133 -21.91 9.02 -19.26
N SER A 134 -22.71 8.27 -20.01
CA SER A 134 -24.13 8.04 -19.72
C SER A 134 -24.58 6.67 -20.20
N LEU A 135 -25.43 6.03 -19.38
CA LEU A 135 -25.93 4.70 -19.67
C LEU A 135 -27.32 4.50 -19.03
N ASP A 136 -28.33 4.27 -19.85
CA ASP A 136 -29.69 3.94 -19.40
C ASP A 136 -29.92 2.42 -19.47
N LEU A 137 -30.01 1.78 -18.30
CA LEU A 137 -30.25 0.35 -18.15
C LEU A 137 -31.65 0.01 -17.62
N SER A 138 -32.56 0.98 -17.56
CA SER A 138 -33.91 0.80 -16.99
C SER A 138 -34.74 -0.28 -17.68
N GLY A 139 -34.40 -0.63 -18.93
CA GLY A 139 -35.05 -1.71 -19.70
C GLY A 139 -34.50 -3.11 -19.44
N PHE A 140 -33.47 -3.27 -18.59
CA PHE A 140 -32.84 -4.57 -18.36
C PHE A 140 -33.66 -5.40 -17.37
N ASP A 141 -33.95 -6.64 -17.75
CA ASP A 141 -34.39 -7.72 -16.86
C ASP A 141 -33.16 -8.55 -16.47
N THR A 142 -32.76 -8.48 -15.19
CA THR A 142 -31.58 -9.18 -14.65
C THR A 142 -31.94 -10.37 -13.77
N SER A 143 -33.22 -10.76 -13.70
CA SER A 143 -33.75 -11.80 -12.79
C SER A 143 -33.18 -13.22 -12.97
N LYS A 144 -32.35 -13.43 -14.00
CA LYS A 144 -31.64 -14.67 -14.29
C LYS A 144 -30.12 -14.54 -14.26
N VAL A 145 -29.59 -13.34 -14.08
CA VAL A 145 -28.15 -13.09 -14.06
C VAL A 145 -27.55 -13.66 -12.78
N THR A 146 -26.43 -14.36 -12.92
CA THR A 146 -25.71 -15.02 -11.82
C THR A 146 -24.31 -14.45 -11.60
N ASP A 147 -23.79 -13.71 -12.57
CA ASP A 147 -22.42 -13.18 -12.59
C ASP A 147 -22.44 -11.76 -13.17
N MET A 148 -22.08 -10.78 -12.34
CA MET A 148 -21.94 -9.36 -12.67
C MET A 148 -20.51 -8.85 -12.40
N GLY A 149 -19.54 -9.76 -12.21
CA GLY A 149 -18.16 -9.39 -11.92
C GLY A 149 -17.58 -8.48 -13.00
N ARG A 150 -16.87 -7.42 -12.58
CA ARG A 150 -16.23 -6.44 -13.46
C ARG A 150 -17.17 -5.81 -14.50
N MET A 151 -18.48 -5.76 -14.27
CA MET A 151 -19.45 -5.32 -15.28
C MET A 151 -19.17 -3.90 -15.78
N PHE A 152 -18.79 -2.99 -14.88
CA PHE A 152 -18.46 -1.58 -15.17
C PHE A 152 -17.00 -1.21 -14.84
N LEU A 153 -16.11 -2.19 -14.64
CA LEU A 153 -14.69 -1.93 -14.38
C LEU A 153 -14.12 -0.90 -15.38
N ASP A 154 -13.39 0.11 -14.90
CA ASP A 154 -12.75 1.18 -15.68
C ASP A 154 -13.70 1.93 -16.63
N CYS A 155 -14.93 2.22 -16.19
CA CYS A 155 -15.83 3.16 -16.85
C CYS A 155 -15.63 4.59 -16.32
N ASP A 156 -14.41 5.11 -16.49
CA ASP A 156 -13.92 6.34 -15.86
C ASP A 156 -14.84 7.57 -15.99
N SER A 157 -15.50 7.77 -17.14
CA SER A 157 -16.34 8.96 -17.39
C SER A 157 -17.78 8.83 -16.90
N LEU A 158 -18.24 7.67 -16.40
CA LEU A 158 -19.60 7.54 -15.90
C LEU A 158 -19.78 8.36 -14.62
N GLU A 159 -20.55 9.44 -14.67
CA GLU A 159 -20.81 10.29 -13.49
C GLU A 159 -21.96 9.76 -12.62
N SER A 160 -22.93 9.11 -13.26
CA SER A 160 -24.11 8.58 -12.59
C SER A 160 -24.58 7.27 -13.20
N LEU A 161 -25.12 6.38 -12.37
CA LEU A 161 -25.66 5.11 -12.81
C LEU A 161 -26.86 4.71 -11.93
N ASP A 162 -28.01 4.51 -12.56
CA ASP A 162 -29.24 4.08 -11.90
C ASP A 162 -29.46 2.58 -12.15
N LEU A 163 -29.23 1.76 -11.12
CA LEU A 163 -29.43 0.30 -11.18
C LEU A 163 -30.63 -0.14 -10.34
N SER A 164 -31.54 0.77 -9.98
CA SER A 164 -32.72 0.47 -9.16
C SER A 164 -33.72 -0.52 -9.79
N SER A 165 -33.57 -0.85 -11.08
CA SER A 165 -34.36 -1.87 -11.76
C SER A 165 -33.72 -3.27 -11.72
N PHE A 166 -32.51 -3.41 -11.18
CA PHE A 166 -31.79 -4.68 -11.20
C PHE A 166 -32.32 -5.60 -10.10
N ASP A 167 -32.72 -6.81 -10.50
CA ASP A 167 -32.87 -7.96 -9.63
C ASP A 167 -31.52 -8.71 -9.56
N THR A 168 -30.85 -8.62 -8.41
CA THR A 168 -29.56 -9.29 -8.16
C THR A 168 -29.69 -10.53 -7.28
N SER A 169 -30.91 -11.01 -7.00
CA SER A 169 -31.19 -12.11 -6.06
C SER A 169 -30.54 -13.47 -6.39
N LYS A 170 -29.99 -13.63 -7.60
CA LYS A 170 -29.26 -14.83 -8.05
C LYS A 170 -27.79 -14.60 -8.32
N VAL A 171 -27.31 -13.36 -8.17
CA VAL A 171 -25.90 -13.03 -8.39
C VAL A 171 -25.09 -13.55 -7.21
N THR A 172 -24.04 -14.31 -7.51
CA THR A 172 -23.14 -14.86 -6.49
C THR A 172 -21.79 -14.15 -6.47
N ASP A 173 -21.47 -13.39 -7.52
CA ASP A 173 -20.17 -12.74 -7.71
C ASP A 173 -20.36 -11.30 -8.22
N MET A 174 -19.85 -10.34 -7.46
CA MET A 174 -19.86 -8.90 -7.75
C MET A 174 -18.46 -8.25 -7.64
N HIS A 175 -17.37 -9.04 -7.68
CA HIS A 175 -16.03 -8.46 -7.54
C HIS A 175 -15.75 -7.40 -8.61
N LYS A 176 -15.05 -6.33 -8.22
CA LYS A 176 -14.62 -5.24 -9.12
C LYS A 176 -15.74 -4.63 -9.96
N MET A 177 -17.01 -4.73 -9.55
CA MET A 177 -18.15 -4.36 -10.40
C MET A 177 -18.09 -2.90 -10.86
N PHE A 178 -17.65 -1.98 -9.99
CA PHE A 178 -17.50 -0.54 -10.24
C PHE A 178 -16.06 -0.04 -10.10
N SER A 179 -15.09 -0.94 -9.93
CA SER A 179 -13.67 -0.58 -9.80
C SER A 179 -13.23 0.36 -10.93
N GLY A 180 -12.43 1.37 -10.62
CA GLY A 180 -11.91 2.34 -11.58
C GLY A 180 -12.96 3.30 -12.16
N CYS A 181 -14.21 3.27 -11.70
CA CYS A 181 -15.21 4.27 -12.10
C CYS A 181 -14.96 5.62 -11.41
N ARG A 182 -13.84 6.27 -11.72
CA ARG A 182 -13.34 7.46 -11.00
C ARG A 182 -14.33 8.63 -10.96
N SER A 183 -15.12 8.84 -12.03
CA SER A 183 -16.08 9.95 -12.06
C SER A 183 -17.41 9.66 -11.35
N LEU A 184 -17.64 8.42 -10.91
CA LEU A 184 -18.95 7.96 -10.44
C LEU A 184 -19.26 8.54 -9.05
N GLY A 185 -20.13 9.55 -9.01
CA GLY A 185 -20.56 10.20 -7.78
C GLY A 185 -22.03 9.95 -7.40
N ASN A 186 -22.84 9.40 -8.32
CA ASN A 186 -24.24 9.09 -8.06
C ASN A 186 -24.59 7.68 -8.52
N LEU A 187 -24.57 6.74 -7.58
CA LEU A 187 -24.86 5.32 -7.83
C LEU A 187 -26.09 4.89 -7.03
N LYS A 188 -27.11 4.37 -7.71
CA LYS A 188 -28.34 3.89 -7.05
C LYS A 188 -28.42 2.38 -7.06
N LEU A 189 -28.33 1.77 -5.87
CA LEU A 189 -28.33 0.32 -5.67
C LEU A 189 -29.52 -0.20 -4.86
N SER A 190 -30.57 0.61 -4.63
CA SER A 190 -31.64 0.31 -3.66
C SER A 190 -32.42 -0.99 -3.88
N SER A 191 -32.31 -1.63 -5.05
CA SER A 191 -32.93 -2.92 -5.36
C SER A 191 -32.00 -4.13 -5.19
N PHE A 192 -30.73 -3.92 -4.82
CA PHE A 192 -29.75 -4.99 -4.73
C PHE A 192 -30.09 -5.94 -3.59
N ASN A 193 -30.17 -7.23 -3.91
CA ASN A 193 -30.19 -8.33 -2.95
C ASN A 193 -28.87 -9.09 -3.04
N THR A 194 -28.00 -8.92 -2.05
CA THR A 194 -26.67 -9.53 -2.04
C THR A 194 -26.59 -10.80 -1.18
N SER A 195 -27.72 -11.36 -0.74
CA SER A 195 -27.77 -12.52 0.18
C SER A 195 -27.14 -13.82 -0.35
N GLN A 196 -26.81 -13.88 -1.65
CA GLN A 196 -26.12 -15.00 -2.29
C GLN A 196 -24.68 -14.66 -2.73
N VAL A 197 -24.24 -13.41 -2.55
CA VAL A 197 -22.92 -12.94 -2.97
C VAL A 197 -21.88 -13.44 -1.97
N THR A 198 -20.84 -14.10 -2.49
CA THR A 198 -19.73 -14.60 -1.68
C THR A 198 -18.46 -13.77 -1.83
N ASP A 199 -18.33 -13.01 -2.92
CA ASP A 199 -17.14 -12.24 -3.27
C ASP A 199 -17.52 -10.79 -3.65
N MET A 200 -17.01 -9.83 -2.89
CA MET A 200 -17.19 -8.38 -3.08
C MET A 200 -15.85 -7.64 -3.18
N HIS A 201 -14.74 -8.34 -3.43
CA HIS A 201 -13.45 -7.67 -3.45
C HIS A 201 -13.38 -6.56 -4.49
N GLU A 202 -12.71 -5.47 -4.12
CA GLU A 202 -12.50 -4.30 -4.98
C GLU A 202 -13.78 -3.73 -5.62
N MET A 203 -14.97 -3.97 -5.06
CA MET A 203 -16.24 -3.62 -5.71
C MET A 203 -16.33 -2.13 -6.10
N PHE A 204 -15.80 -1.23 -5.25
CA PHE A 204 -15.73 0.22 -5.44
C PHE A 204 -14.29 0.75 -5.48
N TYR A 205 -13.30 -0.10 -5.76
CA TYR A 205 -11.89 0.29 -5.84
C TYR A 205 -11.66 1.51 -6.74
N ASN A 206 -11.01 2.56 -6.24
CA ASN A 206 -10.75 3.83 -6.93
C ASN A 206 -12.01 4.49 -7.53
N CYS A 207 -13.16 4.40 -6.84
CA CYS A 207 -14.30 5.27 -7.12
C CYS A 207 -14.08 6.67 -6.48
N GLU A 208 -13.10 7.41 -7.00
CA GLU A 208 -12.56 8.65 -6.42
C GLU A 208 -13.61 9.76 -6.14
N ARG A 209 -14.75 9.78 -6.85
CA ARG A 209 -15.84 10.75 -6.65
C ARG A 209 -17.04 10.21 -5.86
N LEU A 210 -16.98 8.99 -5.35
CA LEU A 210 -18.07 8.37 -4.60
C LEU A 210 -18.11 8.94 -3.17
N ALA A 211 -19.00 9.92 -2.95
CA ALA A 211 -19.11 10.60 -1.66
C ALA A 211 -20.09 9.94 -0.67
N ASP A 212 -21.10 9.23 -1.18
CA ASP A 212 -22.11 8.49 -0.42
C ASP A 212 -22.69 7.37 -1.29
N ILE A 213 -23.15 6.29 -0.65
CA ILE A 213 -23.79 5.17 -1.31
C ILE A 213 -24.80 4.48 -0.39
N ASP A 214 -26.05 4.41 -0.84
CA ASP A 214 -27.09 3.66 -0.13
C ASP A 214 -26.90 2.15 -0.33
N MET A 215 -26.37 1.49 0.71
CA MET A 215 -26.23 0.03 0.80
C MET A 215 -27.19 -0.58 1.84
N SER A 216 -28.31 0.09 2.15
CA SER A 216 -29.25 -0.39 3.16
C SER A 216 -29.90 -1.75 2.84
N SER A 217 -29.82 -2.21 1.58
CA SER A 217 -30.33 -3.51 1.15
C SER A 217 -29.28 -4.63 1.12
N PHE A 218 -28.02 -4.33 1.45
CA PHE A 218 -26.93 -5.31 1.38
C PHE A 218 -27.02 -6.29 2.55
N ASP A 219 -26.96 -7.58 2.22
CA ASP A 219 -26.72 -8.71 3.12
C ASP A 219 -25.33 -9.27 2.82
N THR A 220 -24.41 -9.11 3.77
CA THR A 220 -23.01 -9.56 3.65
C THR A 220 -22.73 -10.89 4.37
N SER A 221 -23.77 -11.59 4.86
CA SER A 221 -23.63 -12.80 5.69
C SER A 221 -22.98 -13.99 4.99
N GLN A 222 -22.91 -13.97 3.66
CA GLN A 222 -22.27 -14.99 2.84
C GLN A 222 -20.90 -14.58 2.29
N VAL A 223 -20.51 -13.31 2.43
CA VAL A 223 -19.26 -12.77 1.87
C VAL A 223 -18.06 -13.35 2.62
N THR A 224 -17.05 -13.76 1.88
CA THR A 224 -15.79 -14.29 2.41
C THR A 224 -14.60 -13.36 2.20
N ASP A 225 -14.67 -12.45 1.23
CA ASP A 225 -13.59 -11.56 0.81
C ASP A 225 -14.14 -10.13 0.60
N MET A 226 -13.58 -9.18 1.34
CA MET A 226 -13.85 -7.73 1.25
C MET A 226 -12.58 -6.92 0.95
N HIS A 227 -11.50 -7.56 0.48
CA HIS A 227 -10.24 -6.87 0.26
C HIS A 227 -10.44 -5.68 -0.70
N LYS A 228 -9.85 -4.54 -0.34
CA LYS A 228 -9.87 -3.29 -1.12
C LYS A 228 -11.27 -2.81 -1.56
N MET A 229 -12.34 -3.19 -0.85
CA MET A 229 -13.72 -2.90 -1.30
C MET A 229 -13.99 -1.41 -1.57
N PHE A 230 -13.44 -0.52 -0.75
CA PHE A 230 -13.55 0.94 -0.87
C PHE A 230 -12.21 1.66 -1.04
N PHE A 231 -11.12 0.92 -1.32
CA PHE A 231 -9.78 1.50 -1.54
C PHE A 231 -9.85 2.70 -2.49
N GLY A 232 -9.21 3.81 -2.13
CA GLY A 232 -9.10 5.00 -2.97
C GLY A 232 -10.42 5.70 -3.28
N CYS A 233 -11.49 5.45 -2.51
CA CYS A 233 -12.68 6.30 -2.53
C CYS A 233 -12.38 7.60 -1.77
N GLU A 234 -11.53 8.45 -2.35
CA GLU A 234 -10.88 9.57 -1.64
C GLU A 234 -11.87 10.50 -0.93
N VAL A 235 -13.00 10.82 -1.59
CA VAL A 235 -14.02 11.77 -1.10
C VAL A 235 -15.13 11.14 -0.24
N LEU A 236 -15.03 9.85 0.08
CA LEU A 236 -16.00 9.17 0.94
C LEU A 236 -15.85 9.69 2.37
N GLY A 237 -16.85 10.42 2.87
CA GLY A 237 -16.80 11.05 4.20
C GLY A 237 -17.24 10.12 5.34
N SER A 238 -18.36 9.42 5.14
CA SER A 238 -18.87 8.42 6.07
C SER A 238 -19.70 7.38 5.32
N LEU A 239 -20.00 6.25 5.97
CA LEU A 239 -20.74 5.16 5.35
C LEU A 239 -21.67 4.46 6.34
N ASN A 240 -22.93 4.25 5.95
CA ASN A 240 -23.86 3.48 6.76
C ASN A 240 -23.63 1.98 6.56
N LEU A 241 -23.01 1.34 7.56
CA LEU A 241 -22.68 -0.09 7.57
C LEU A 241 -23.61 -0.93 8.47
N SER A 242 -24.72 -0.38 8.95
CA SER A 242 -25.58 -1.05 9.96
C SER A 242 -26.20 -2.40 9.55
N ASN A 243 -26.25 -2.72 8.25
CA ASN A 243 -26.73 -4.01 7.76
C ASN A 243 -25.60 -5.02 7.48
N PHE A 244 -24.34 -4.63 7.64
CA PHE A 244 -23.22 -5.52 7.43
C PHE A 244 -23.15 -6.51 8.58
N ASN A 245 -23.01 -7.79 8.24
CA ASN A 245 -22.77 -8.89 9.15
C ASN A 245 -21.78 -9.84 8.47
N THR A 246 -20.57 -9.96 9.02
CA THR A 246 -19.41 -10.50 8.30
C THR A 246 -18.86 -11.84 8.84
N PRO A 247 -19.69 -12.81 9.30
CA PRO A 247 -19.24 -13.98 10.08
C PRO A 247 -18.45 -15.01 9.27
N LYS A 248 -18.20 -14.73 7.98
CA LYS A 248 -17.47 -15.58 7.04
C LYS A 248 -16.30 -14.86 6.37
N VAL A 249 -16.15 -13.55 6.59
CA VAL A 249 -15.07 -12.78 5.98
C VAL A 249 -13.75 -13.21 6.59
N THR A 250 -12.79 -13.55 5.72
CA THR A 250 -11.42 -13.91 6.13
C THR A 250 -10.41 -12.84 5.75
N ASP A 251 -10.75 -11.96 4.81
CA ASP A 251 -9.87 -10.91 4.31
C ASP A 251 -10.60 -9.56 4.29
N MET A 252 -10.05 -8.59 5.04
CA MET A 252 -10.47 -7.18 5.07
C MET A 252 -9.29 -6.25 4.75
N SER A 253 -8.21 -6.76 4.14
CA SER A 253 -7.05 -5.94 3.84
C SER A 253 -7.43 -4.77 2.93
N GLU A 254 -6.86 -3.61 3.24
CA GLU A 254 -6.97 -2.38 2.48
C GLU A 254 -8.41 -1.90 2.22
N MET A 255 -9.39 -2.37 3.02
CA MET A 255 -10.81 -2.15 2.75
C MET A 255 -11.17 -0.67 2.59
N PHE A 256 -10.56 0.21 3.39
CA PHE A 256 -10.73 1.67 3.35
C PHE A 256 -9.41 2.41 3.08
N HIS A 257 -8.38 1.74 2.55
CA HIS A 257 -7.08 2.37 2.32
C HIS A 257 -7.23 3.55 1.34
N TYR A 258 -6.66 4.71 1.68
CA TYR A 258 -6.72 5.98 0.93
C TYR A 258 -8.14 6.57 0.79
N CYS A 259 -9.05 6.22 1.70
CA CYS A 259 -10.27 7.00 1.93
C CYS A 259 -9.95 8.28 2.72
N ARG A 260 -9.20 9.20 2.11
CA ARG A 260 -8.59 10.38 2.77
C ARG A 260 -9.56 11.22 3.61
N TYR A 261 -10.76 11.47 3.10
CA TYR A 261 -11.76 12.32 3.74
C TYR A 261 -12.72 11.57 4.68
N LEU A 262 -12.44 10.29 4.97
CA LEU A 262 -13.27 9.46 5.84
C LEU A 262 -13.09 9.88 7.31
N PHE A 263 -14.14 10.36 7.95
CA PHE A 263 -14.08 10.89 9.32
C PHE A 263 -14.80 10.01 10.37
N GLU A 264 -15.75 9.15 9.97
CA GLU A 264 -16.44 8.24 10.88
C GLU A 264 -16.88 6.93 10.20
N LEU A 265 -16.83 5.82 10.95
CA LEU A 265 -17.40 4.53 10.58
C LEU A 265 -17.98 3.81 11.82
N ASP A 266 -19.12 3.14 11.63
CA ASP A 266 -19.74 2.28 12.65
C ASP A 266 -19.56 0.79 12.26
N PHE A 267 -18.80 0.06 13.07
CA PHE A 267 -18.51 -1.36 12.89
C PHE A 267 -19.34 -2.29 13.78
N SER A 268 -20.37 -1.81 14.46
CA SER A 268 -21.16 -2.59 15.45
C SER A 268 -21.80 -3.87 14.90
N GLY A 269 -22.01 -3.98 13.58
CA GLY A 269 -22.52 -5.17 12.91
C GLY A 269 -21.46 -6.20 12.48
N PHE A 270 -20.17 -5.86 12.53
CA PHE A 270 -19.10 -6.70 12.01
C PHE A 270 -18.79 -7.87 12.96
N ASP A 271 -18.57 -9.05 12.37
CA ASP A 271 -17.99 -10.22 13.04
C ASP A 271 -16.63 -10.48 12.41
N THR A 272 -15.56 -10.05 13.09
CA THR A 272 -14.18 -10.20 12.60
C THR A 272 -13.52 -11.49 13.09
N SER A 273 -14.25 -12.38 13.77
CA SER A 273 -13.68 -13.59 14.40
C SER A 273 -13.00 -14.58 13.45
N LYS A 274 -13.20 -14.44 12.13
CA LYS A 274 -12.54 -15.25 11.10
C LYS A 274 -11.52 -14.50 10.25
N VAL A 275 -11.38 -13.20 10.45
CA VAL A 275 -10.46 -12.38 9.67
C VAL A 275 -9.03 -12.78 10.01
N THR A 276 -8.23 -13.02 8.97
CA THR A 276 -6.81 -13.36 9.07
C THR A 276 -5.90 -12.25 8.56
N ASN A 277 -6.41 -11.37 7.69
CA ASN A 277 -5.67 -10.24 7.13
C ASN A 277 -6.43 -8.91 7.35
N MET A 278 -5.76 -7.94 8.00
CA MET A 278 -6.22 -6.56 8.21
C MET A 278 -5.16 -5.53 7.77
N GLU A 279 -4.19 -5.94 6.94
CA GLU A 279 -3.19 -5.07 6.31
C GLU A 279 -3.83 -3.79 5.79
N ALA A 280 -3.27 -2.63 6.17
CA ALA A 280 -3.68 -1.30 5.74
C ALA A 280 -5.20 -1.03 5.71
N MET A 281 -6.00 -1.69 6.57
CA MET A 281 -7.45 -1.61 6.53
C MET A 281 -7.96 -0.16 6.58
N PHE A 282 -7.26 0.72 7.31
CA PHE A 282 -7.54 2.14 7.44
C PHE A 282 -6.37 3.02 6.95
N GLY A 283 -5.37 2.46 6.26
CA GLY A 283 -4.20 3.20 5.79
C GLY A 283 -4.59 4.45 4.98
N GLY A 284 -3.95 5.58 5.19
CA GLY A 284 -4.22 6.83 4.47
C GLY A 284 -5.61 7.45 4.71
N CYS A 285 -6.34 7.05 5.76
CA CYS A 285 -7.55 7.76 6.20
C CYS A 285 -7.15 9.03 6.99
N GLU A 286 -6.68 10.06 6.27
CA GLU A 286 -6.07 11.28 6.82
C GLU A 286 -7.00 12.04 7.79
N ASP A 287 -8.31 12.12 7.51
CA ASP A 287 -9.32 12.84 8.31
C ASP A 287 -10.00 11.99 9.41
N LEU A 288 -9.57 10.75 9.63
CA LEU A 288 -10.20 9.87 10.62
C LEU A 288 -9.85 10.30 12.05
N GLU A 289 -10.81 10.89 12.77
CA GLU A 289 -10.60 11.43 14.12
C GLU A 289 -10.74 10.38 15.23
N SER A 290 -11.62 9.39 15.05
CA SER A 290 -11.85 8.34 16.05
C SER A 290 -12.42 7.06 15.43
N LEU A 291 -12.24 5.95 16.12
CA LEU A 291 -12.71 4.65 15.67
C LEU A 291 -13.10 3.74 16.84
N ASP A 292 -14.33 3.23 16.84
CA ASP A 292 -14.76 2.21 17.82
C ASP A 292 -14.41 0.81 17.30
N LEU A 293 -13.34 0.24 17.87
CA LEU A 293 -12.86 -1.11 17.57
C LEU A 293 -13.24 -2.14 18.64
N SER A 294 -14.12 -1.79 19.59
CA SER A 294 -14.42 -2.64 20.75
C SER A 294 -15.03 -3.99 20.36
N GLY A 295 -15.69 -4.08 19.19
CA GLY A 295 -16.26 -5.31 18.64
C GLY A 295 -15.29 -6.19 17.85
N PHE A 296 -14.05 -5.77 17.62
CA PHE A 296 -13.10 -6.52 16.81
C PHE A 296 -12.52 -7.72 17.59
N ASP A 297 -12.64 -8.92 17.01
CA ASP A 297 -11.88 -10.12 17.42
C ASP A 297 -10.69 -10.31 16.48
N THR A 298 -9.50 -9.90 16.93
CA THR A 298 -8.27 -10.03 16.15
C THR A 298 -7.50 -11.33 16.42
N SER A 299 -8.07 -12.28 17.17
CA SER A 299 -7.37 -13.50 17.62
C SER A 299 -6.94 -14.46 16.51
N ASN A 300 -7.42 -14.25 15.27
CA ASN A 300 -7.02 -15.01 14.08
C ASN A 300 -6.17 -14.21 13.09
N VAL A 301 -5.98 -12.92 13.32
CA VAL A 301 -5.22 -12.04 12.42
C VAL A 301 -3.73 -12.39 12.49
N THR A 302 -3.12 -12.57 11.32
CA THR A 302 -1.69 -12.83 11.16
C THR A 302 -0.93 -11.65 10.57
N ASP A 303 -1.66 -10.72 9.95
CA ASP A 303 -1.10 -9.56 9.26
C ASP A 303 -1.87 -8.28 9.61
N MET A 304 -1.15 -7.27 10.11
CA MET A 304 -1.65 -5.95 10.51
C MET A 304 -0.69 -4.82 10.10
N HIS A 305 0.24 -5.07 9.16
CA HIS A 305 1.12 -3.99 8.70
C HIS A 305 0.30 -2.85 8.08
N GLU A 306 0.80 -1.63 8.21
CA GLU A 306 0.16 -0.40 7.74
C GLU A 306 -1.29 -0.14 8.24
N MET A 307 -1.84 -0.92 9.19
CA MET A 307 -3.30 -0.91 9.50
C MET A 307 -3.87 0.49 9.78
N PHE A 308 -3.11 1.36 10.44
CA PHE A 308 -3.46 2.77 10.73
C PHE A 308 -2.45 3.77 10.14
N SER A 309 -1.60 3.32 9.20
CA SER A 309 -0.60 4.16 8.53
C SER A 309 -1.25 5.39 7.92
N GLY A 310 -0.70 6.60 8.10
CA GLY A 310 -1.21 7.84 7.55
C GLY A 310 -2.56 8.31 8.10
N CYS A 311 -3.05 7.75 9.22
CA CYS A 311 -4.20 8.29 9.94
C CYS A 311 -3.80 9.53 10.75
N GLU A 312 -3.49 10.64 10.06
CA GLU A 312 -2.91 11.86 10.64
C GLU A 312 -3.81 12.52 11.69
N ALA A 313 -5.15 12.44 11.54
CA ALA A 313 -6.11 13.03 12.46
C ALA A 313 -6.36 12.24 13.75
N LEU A 314 -5.98 10.95 13.83
CA LEU A 314 -6.19 10.15 15.05
C LEU A 314 -5.35 10.69 16.21
N ASP A 315 -6.00 11.06 17.30
CA ASP A 315 -5.33 11.54 18.53
C ASP A 315 -5.13 10.44 19.59
N SER A 316 -5.93 9.38 19.53
CA SER A 316 -5.98 8.26 20.46
C SER A 316 -6.73 7.08 19.83
N LEU A 317 -6.43 5.86 20.30
CA LEU A 317 -7.09 4.64 19.83
C LEU A 317 -7.17 3.61 20.96
N ASP A 318 -8.35 3.04 21.19
CA ASP A 318 -8.53 1.93 22.15
C ASP A 318 -8.25 0.59 21.46
N LEU A 319 -7.09 0.00 21.78
CA LEU A 319 -6.65 -1.30 21.27
C LEU A 319 -6.67 -2.38 22.35
N SER A 320 -7.33 -2.16 23.49
CA SER A 320 -7.28 -3.06 24.65
C SER A 320 -7.84 -4.47 24.37
N ASN A 321 -8.73 -4.61 23.39
CA ASN A 321 -9.28 -5.89 22.95
C ASN A 321 -8.41 -6.62 21.91
N PHE A 322 -7.35 -6.01 21.38
CA PHE A 322 -6.53 -6.63 20.36
C PHE A 322 -5.74 -7.82 20.91
N ASN A 323 -5.75 -8.92 20.16
CA ASN A 323 -4.92 -10.09 20.39
C ASN A 323 -3.97 -10.28 19.22
N THR A 324 -2.72 -9.87 19.41
CA THR A 324 -1.68 -9.91 18.36
C THR A 324 -0.81 -11.17 18.39
N SER A 325 -1.15 -12.19 19.21
CA SER A 325 -0.33 -13.40 19.42
C SER A 325 -0.09 -14.28 18.17
N LYS A 326 -0.74 -13.97 17.05
CA LYS A 326 -0.53 -14.64 15.74
C LYS A 326 0.10 -13.73 14.69
N VAL A 327 0.22 -12.44 14.97
CA VAL A 327 0.75 -11.45 14.02
C VAL A 327 2.24 -11.70 13.82
N THR A 328 2.68 -11.72 12.57
CA THR A 328 4.09 -11.89 12.20
C THR A 328 4.71 -10.63 11.62
N ASP A 329 3.89 -9.69 11.18
CA ASP A 329 4.30 -8.45 10.54
C ASP A 329 3.54 -7.25 11.13
N MET A 330 4.27 -6.22 11.56
CA MET A 330 3.75 -4.98 12.14
C MET A 330 4.46 -3.75 11.56
N HIS A 331 5.13 -3.86 10.41
CA HIS A 331 5.75 -2.68 9.81
C HIS A 331 4.70 -1.60 9.53
N ASP A 332 5.10 -0.34 9.71
CA ASP A 332 4.33 0.86 9.38
C ASP A 332 2.95 0.96 10.06
N MET A 333 2.65 0.13 11.07
CA MET A 333 1.29 -0.01 11.62
C MET A 333 0.69 1.33 12.08
N PHE A 334 1.53 2.23 12.60
CA PHE A 334 1.18 3.60 12.99
C PHE A 334 2.05 4.66 12.29
N TYR A 335 2.66 4.33 11.13
CA TYR A 335 3.45 5.29 10.37
C TYR A 335 2.65 6.58 10.12
N ASN A 336 3.25 7.75 10.30
CA ASN A 336 2.64 9.05 10.05
C ASN A 336 1.28 9.28 10.78
N CYS A 337 1.06 8.67 11.95
CA CYS A 337 -0.04 9.05 12.85
C CYS A 337 0.30 10.35 13.62
N GLY A 338 0.42 11.46 12.89
CA GLY A 338 1.00 12.72 13.40
C GLY A 338 0.37 13.30 14.66
N ASN A 339 -0.97 13.24 14.82
CA ASN A 339 -1.65 13.77 16.00
C ASN A 339 -1.71 12.81 17.19
N MET A 340 -1.26 11.56 17.05
CA MET A 340 -1.38 10.53 18.08
C MET A 340 -0.67 10.97 19.37
N ALA A 341 -1.43 11.37 20.39
CA ALA A 341 -0.89 11.92 21.63
C ALA A 341 -0.60 10.82 22.67
N SER A 342 -1.34 9.71 22.60
CA SER A 342 -1.18 8.55 23.48
C SER A 342 -1.62 7.27 22.79
N LEU A 343 -0.84 6.20 22.97
CA LEU A 343 -1.12 4.90 22.41
C LEU A 343 -0.83 3.81 23.46
N ASP A 344 -1.87 3.09 23.90
CA ASP A 344 -1.71 1.94 24.79
C ASP A 344 -1.63 0.65 23.96
N ILE A 345 -0.43 0.07 23.95
CA ILE A 345 -0.07 -1.18 23.25
C ILE A 345 0.51 -2.21 24.24
N SER A 346 0.25 -2.03 25.54
CA SER A 346 0.77 -2.91 26.59
C SER A 346 0.25 -4.36 26.47
N ASN A 347 -0.89 -4.57 25.80
CA ASN A 347 -1.48 -5.88 25.52
C ASN A 347 -0.89 -6.61 24.31
N PHE A 348 -0.01 -5.98 23.52
CA PHE A 348 0.52 -6.59 22.29
C PHE A 348 1.48 -7.75 22.62
N ASP A 349 1.19 -8.93 22.08
CA ASP A 349 2.10 -10.08 22.05
C ASP A 349 2.89 -10.06 20.74
N THR A 350 4.09 -9.48 20.78
CA THR A 350 4.98 -9.38 19.61
C THR A 350 5.92 -10.58 19.45
N SER A 351 5.71 -11.67 20.19
CA SER A 351 6.66 -12.81 20.22
C SER A 351 6.85 -13.54 18.89
N LYS A 352 5.99 -13.32 17.90
CA LYS A 352 6.10 -13.88 16.55
C LYS A 352 6.48 -12.86 15.48
N VAL A 353 6.54 -11.57 15.83
CA VAL A 353 6.80 -10.49 14.88
C VAL A 353 8.26 -10.57 14.43
N THR A 354 8.46 -10.51 13.11
CA THR A 354 9.79 -10.51 12.49
C THR A 354 10.18 -9.14 11.92
N ASP A 355 9.19 -8.30 11.61
CA ASP A 355 9.38 -6.97 11.07
C ASP A 355 8.64 -5.92 11.91
N MET A 356 9.36 -4.88 12.33
CA MET A 356 8.85 -3.72 13.07
C MET A 356 9.37 -2.42 12.46
N SER A 357 9.82 -2.43 11.20
CA SER A 357 10.29 -1.21 10.56
C SER A 357 9.21 -0.15 10.53
N GLU A 358 9.60 1.11 10.71
CA GLU A 358 8.75 2.29 10.51
C GLU A 358 7.45 2.32 11.36
N MET A 359 7.29 1.40 12.32
CA MET A 359 6.05 1.19 13.07
C MET A 359 5.51 2.47 13.75
N PHE A 360 6.40 3.36 14.21
CA PHE A 360 6.07 4.65 14.83
C PHE A 360 6.77 5.84 14.15
N LEU A 361 7.28 5.67 12.93
CA LEU A 361 7.90 6.76 12.17
C LEU A 361 6.87 7.89 11.99
N ASP A 362 7.30 9.14 12.21
CA ASP A 362 6.49 10.36 12.05
C ASP A 362 5.24 10.45 12.97
N CYS A 363 5.21 9.73 14.09
CA CYS A 363 4.20 9.88 15.15
C CYS A 363 4.44 11.14 16.04
N GLU A 364 4.50 12.34 15.46
CA GLU A 364 5.00 13.57 16.13
C GLU A 364 4.30 13.96 17.45
N GLY A 365 3.03 13.57 17.60
CA GLY A 365 2.21 13.76 18.80
C GLY A 365 2.72 12.98 20.02
N LEU A 366 3.34 11.81 19.81
CA LEU A 366 3.75 10.91 20.88
C LEU A 366 4.91 11.51 21.68
N LYS A 367 4.70 11.72 22.99
CA LYS A 367 5.74 12.22 23.91
C LYS A 367 6.41 11.12 24.72
N SER A 368 5.73 10.00 24.89
CA SER A 368 6.18 8.79 25.58
C SER A 368 5.48 7.59 24.97
N LEU A 369 6.13 6.43 24.95
CA LEU A 369 5.56 5.18 24.44
C LEU A 369 6.04 4.03 25.33
N ASP A 370 5.09 3.24 25.87
CA ASP A 370 5.43 2.04 26.65
C ASP A 370 5.56 0.83 25.72
N VAL A 371 6.79 0.39 25.51
CA VAL A 371 7.14 -0.81 24.73
C VAL A 371 7.65 -1.96 25.62
N SER A 372 7.40 -1.90 26.93
CA SER A 372 7.94 -2.89 27.89
C SER A 372 7.38 -4.31 27.71
N SER A 373 6.22 -4.44 27.05
CA SER A 373 5.61 -5.74 26.71
C SER A 373 6.25 -6.41 25.49
N PHE A 374 7.06 -5.70 24.71
CA PHE A 374 7.54 -6.19 23.42
C PHE A 374 8.56 -7.32 23.59
N ASN A 375 8.34 -8.43 22.89
CA ASN A 375 9.32 -9.50 22.72
C ASN A 375 9.94 -9.41 21.33
N THR A 376 11.11 -8.78 21.25
CA THR A 376 11.80 -8.53 19.97
C THR A 376 12.78 -9.65 19.56
N SER A 377 12.80 -10.78 20.25
CA SER A 377 13.77 -11.88 20.01
C SER A 377 13.67 -12.57 18.64
N ASN A 378 12.62 -12.28 17.87
CA ASN A 378 12.43 -12.76 16.49
C ASN A 378 12.58 -11.67 15.42
N VAL A 379 12.69 -10.41 15.82
CA VAL A 379 12.75 -9.27 14.91
C VAL A 379 14.09 -9.22 14.18
N THR A 380 14.04 -9.02 12.87
CA THR A 380 15.23 -8.91 12.00
C THR A 380 15.40 -7.50 11.43
N ASP A 381 14.32 -6.73 11.32
CA ASP A 381 14.34 -5.35 10.82
C ASP A 381 13.65 -4.40 11.82
N MET A 382 14.33 -3.28 12.13
CA MET A 382 13.87 -2.21 13.01
C MET A 382 14.21 -0.83 12.43
N HIS A 383 14.41 -0.71 11.10
CA HIS A 383 14.74 0.59 10.53
C HIS A 383 13.62 1.59 10.80
N ASN A 384 13.98 2.84 11.07
CA ASN A 384 13.06 3.96 11.36
C ASN A 384 12.03 3.73 12.48
N MET A 385 12.10 2.62 13.24
CA MET A 385 11.01 2.19 14.15
C MET A 385 10.55 3.29 15.12
N PHE A 386 11.50 4.07 15.65
CA PHE A 386 11.22 5.15 16.61
C PHE A 386 11.60 6.52 16.04
N SER A 387 11.68 6.68 14.72
CA SER A 387 12.03 7.96 14.10
C SER A 387 10.89 8.98 14.27
N CYS A 388 10.80 9.56 15.46
CA CYS A 388 9.68 10.40 15.88
C CYS A 388 10.18 11.62 16.66
N TYR A 389 9.82 12.81 16.18
CA TYR A 389 10.26 14.08 16.78
C TYR A 389 9.83 14.28 18.24
N GLY A 390 8.65 13.76 18.60
CA GLY A 390 8.00 14.07 19.88
C GLY A 390 8.53 13.32 21.10
N LEU A 391 9.19 12.18 20.91
CA LEU A 391 9.55 11.26 22.00
C LEU A 391 10.59 11.87 22.95
N LYS A 392 10.27 11.86 24.25
CA LYS A 392 11.13 12.39 25.33
C LYS A 392 11.84 11.31 26.13
N GLU A 393 11.23 10.14 26.21
CA GLU A 393 11.73 8.98 26.92
C GLU A 393 11.30 7.69 26.22
N LEU A 394 12.14 6.66 26.32
CA LEU A 394 11.89 5.35 25.75
C LEU A 394 12.65 4.29 26.56
N ASP A 395 11.93 3.34 27.16
CA ASP A 395 12.53 2.22 27.88
C ASP A 395 12.69 1.00 26.95
N LEU A 396 13.94 0.67 26.62
CA LEU A 396 14.32 -0.45 25.75
C LEU A 396 14.97 -1.61 26.51
N SER A 397 14.87 -1.63 27.84
CA SER A 397 15.54 -2.64 28.68
C SER A 397 15.11 -4.09 28.36
N GLY A 398 13.89 -4.27 27.83
CA GLY A 398 13.35 -5.57 27.40
C GLY A 398 13.78 -6.04 26.00
N PHE A 399 14.45 -5.20 25.19
CA PHE A 399 14.72 -5.52 23.79
C PHE A 399 15.83 -6.58 23.64
N ASP A 400 15.57 -7.60 22.81
CA ASP A 400 16.58 -8.57 22.37
C ASP A 400 16.87 -8.37 20.88
N THR A 401 17.87 -7.54 20.57
CA THR A 401 18.25 -7.24 19.18
C THR A 401 19.20 -8.27 18.56
N SER A 402 19.36 -9.46 19.15
CA SER A 402 20.34 -10.47 18.70
C SER A 402 20.16 -10.97 17.27
N LYS A 403 18.95 -10.85 16.69
CA LYS A 403 18.66 -11.23 15.30
C LYS A 403 18.57 -10.06 14.33
N VAL A 404 18.59 -8.83 14.83
CA VAL A 404 18.42 -7.64 14.01
C VAL A 404 19.62 -7.47 13.08
N THR A 405 19.33 -7.26 11.80
CA THR A 405 20.33 -7.01 10.74
C THR A 405 20.30 -5.56 10.25
N ASN A 406 19.16 -4.89 10.39
CA ASN A 406 18.92 -3.52 9.94
C ASN A 406 18.48 -2.62 11.12
N MET A 407 19.26 -1.59 11.41
CA MET A 407 18.96 -0.54 12.40
C MET A 407 19.07 0.86 11.77
N GLU A 408 18.89 0.95 10.45
CA GLU A 408 18.89 2.21 9.72
C GLU A 408 17.92 3.21 10.37
N ALA A 409 18.42 4.39 10.72
CA ALA A 409 17.63 5.51 11.22
C ALA A 409 16.65 5.17 12.36
N MET A 410 16.93 4.12 13.15
CA MET A 410 16.02 3.60 14.19
C MET A 410 15.55 4.68 15.18
N PHE A 411 16.41 5.66 15.49
CA PHE A 411 16.10 6.80 16.35
C PHE A 411 16.28 8.14 15.65
N ALA A 412 16.31 8.17 14.32
CA ALA A 412 16.51 9.41 13.57
C ALA A 412 15.42 10.42 13.91
N GLY A 413 15.77 11.71 13.98
CA GLY A 413 14.82 12.78 14.24
C GLY A 413 14.23 12.83 15.66
N CYS A 414 14.61 11.94 16.59
CA CYS A 414 14.25 11.98 18.01
C CYS A 414 14.81 13.23 18.72
N CYS A 415 14.32 14.41 18.35
CA CYS A 415 14.90 15.70 18.72
C CYS A 415 14.73 16.03 20.20
N GLU A 416 13.73 15.46 20.87
CA GLU A 416 13.39 15.73 22.27
C GLU A 416 13.93 14.66 23.25
N LEU A 417 14.55 13.58 22.74
CA LEU A 417 15.08 12.49 23.55
C LEU A 417 16.41 12.89 24.22
N GLU A 418 16.42 12.98 25.55
CA GLU A 418 17.62 13.43 26.29
C GLU A 418 18.60 12.30 26.65
N ASN A 419 18.10 11.09 26.88
CA ASN A 419 18.87 9.92 27.29
C ASN A 419 18.29 8.65 26.66
N LEU A 420 19.15 7.68 26.37
CA LEU A 420 18.75 6.39 25.81
C LEU A 420 19.65 5.28 26.37
N ASP A 421 19.05 4.30 27.03
CA ASP A 421 19.76 3.11 27.53
C ASP A 421 19.76 2.01 26.46
N LEU A 422 20.95 1.67 25.95
CA LEU A 422 21.18 0.65 24.93
C LEU A 422 21.94 -0.57 25.50
N SER A 423 21.99 -0.74 26.82
CA SER A 423 22.75 -1.81 27.46
C SER A 423 22.27 -3.23 27.10
N SER A 424 21.01 -3.39 26.67
CA SER A 424 20.43 -4.64 26.19
C SER A 424 20.79 -4.99 24.73
N PHE A 425 21.29 -4.02 23.94
CA PHE A 425 21.47 -4.18 22.50
C PHE A 425 22.62 -5.14 22.15
N LYS A 426 22.36 -6.04 21.21
CA LYS A 426 23.30 -7.04 20.69
C LYS A 426 23.46 -6.85 19.17
N THR A 427 24.44 -6.05 18.75
CA THR A 427 24.55 -5.63 17.35
C THR A 427 25.41 -6.54 16.46
N SER A 428 25.85 -7.71 16.94
CA SER A 428 26.78 -8.60 16.20
C SER A 428 26.28 -9.13 14.85
N ASN A 429 24.99 -8.98 14.56
CA ASN A 429 24.37 -9.33 13.28
C ASN A 429 24.01 -8.12 12.41
N VAL A 430 24.10 -6.90 12.95
CA VAL A 430 23.74 -5.68 12.24
C VAL A 430 24.74 -5.38 11.13
N THR A 431 24.22 -5.15 9.92
CA THR A 431 25.00 -4.79 8.73
C THR A 431 24.74 -3.35 8.31
N ILE A 432 23.59 -2.78 8.68
CA ILE A 432 23.14 -1.43 8.30
C ILE A 432 22.89 -0.61 9.58
N MET A 433 23.63 0.49 9.76
CA MET A 433 23.49 1.46 10.87
C MET A 433 23.46 2.92 10.35
N TYR A 434 23.10 3.09 9.08
CA TYR A 434 22.94 4.40 8.46
C TYR A 434 22.02 5.27 9.33
N GLY A 435 22.44 6.50 9.65
CA GLY A 435 21.58 7.49 10.30
C GLY A 435 20.99 7.12 11.66
N MET A 436 21.49 6.07 12.35
CA MET A 436 20.80 5.47 13.52
C MET A 436 20.38 6.49 14.60
N PHE A 437 21.18 7.54 14.82
CA PHE A 437 20.90 8.64 15.76
C PHE A 437 20.88 10.01 15.08
N GLU A 438 20.68 10.07 13.77
CA GLU A 438 20.65 11.32 13.02
C GLU A 438 19.63 12.30 13.63
N CYS A 439 19.98 13.57 13.77
CA CYS A 439 19.13 14.63 14.32
C CYS A 439 18.58 14.35 15.73
N CYS A 440 19.23 13.49 16.54
CA CYS A 440 18.96 13.36 17.98
C CYS A 440 19.48 14.60 18.74
N ARG A 441 18.88 15.77 18.50
CA ARG A 441 19.43 17.07 18.91
C ARG A 441 19.56 17.26 20.42
N SER A 442 18.67 16.68 21.23
CA SER A 442 18.69 16.83 22.70
C SER A 442 19.49 15.76 23.45
N LEU A 443 19.98 14.74 22.74
CA LEU A 443 20.67 13.60 23.35
C LEU A 443 22.01 14.06 23.95
N LYS A 444 22.17 13.88 25.27
CA LYS A 444 23.36 14.37 26.00
C LYS A 444 24.45 13.32 26.15
N ASN A 445 24.03 12.07 26.39
CA ASN A 445 24.92 10.93 26.64
C ASN A 445 24.41 9.70 25.90
N LEU A 446 25.34 8.93 25.33
CA LEU A 446 25.03 7.71 24.61
C LEU A 446 26.14 6.68 24.83
N ASP A 447 25.82 5.55 25.45
CA ASP A 447 26.75 4.43 25.61
C ASP A 447 26.59 3.46 24.43
N VAL A 448 27.55 3.51 23.50
CA VAL A 448 27.67 2.57 22.36
C VAL A 448 28.79 1.55 22.57
N SER A 449 29.32 1.43 23.79
CA SER A 449 30.51 0.61 24.05
C SER A 449 30.27 -0.90 23.99
N SER A 450 29.00 -1.33 23.91
CA SER A 450 28.58 -2.72 23.68
C SER A 450 28.46 -3.07 22.19
N PHE A 451 28.50 -2.09 21.29
CA PHE A 451 28.23 -2.32 19.88
C PHE A 451 29.37 -3.11 19.22
N ASP A 452 29.02 -4.25 18.63
CA ASP A 452 29.83 -4.94 17.64
C ASP A 452 29.47 -4.40 16.26
N THR A 453 30.38 -3.64 15.65
CA THR A 453 30.22 -3.05 14.32
C THR A 453 30.98 -3.82 13.24
N SER A 454 31.50 -5.01 13.53
CA SER A 454 32.41 -5.77 12.65
C SER A 454 31.81 -6.24 11.31
N LYS A 455 30.49 -6.08 11.14
CA LYS A 455 29.75 -6.37 9.92
C LYS A 455 29.21 -5.13 9.20
N VAL A 456 29.31 -3.95 9.82
CA VAL A 456 28.77 -2.70 9.27
C VAL A 456 29.67 -2.21 8.13
N THR A 457 29.04 -1.85 7.01
CA THR A 457 29.73 -1.29 5.83
C THR A 457 29.44 0.20 5.64
N ASP A 458 28.34 0.69 6.19
CA ASP A 458 27.89 2.07 6.05
C ASP A 458 27.59 2.68 7.44
N MET A 459 28.31 3.74 7.77
CA MET A 459 28.14 4.56 8.99
C MET A 459 27.76 6.00 8.66
N THR A 460 27.24 6.24 7.45
CA THR A 460 26.79 7.56 7.00
C THR A 460 25.77 8.12 7.98
N MET A 461 25.95 9.40 8.35
CA MET A 461 25.05 10.16 9.23
C MET A 461 24.78 9.57 10.63
N MET A 462 25.53 8.54 11.08
CA MET A 462 25.18 7.78 12.29
C MET A 462 24.94 8.64 13.54
N PHE A 463 25.69 9.73 13.72
CA PHE A 463 25.54 10.72 14.80
C PHE A 463 25.38 12.16 14.26
N SER A 464 24.95 12.30 13.00
CA SER A 464 24.75 13.60 12.36
C SER A 464 23.75 14.44 13.15
N ASN A 465 24.07 15.71 13.39
CA ASN A 465 23.26 16.69 14.11
C ASN A 465 22.84 16.27 15.53
N CYS A 466 23.66 15.46 16.23
CA CYS A 466 23.56 15.27 17.68
C CYS A 466 24.13 16.49 18.43
N GLU A 467 23.46 17.64 18.31
CA GLU A 467 23.98 18.96 18.70
C GLU A 467 24.37 19.08 20.19
N HIS A 468 23.73 18.32 21.09
CA HIS A 468 23.97 18.36 22.54
C HIS A 468 24.76 17.16 23.09
N LEU A 469 25.30 16.30 22.23
CA LEU A 469 26.04 15.11 22.65
C LEU A 469 27.39 15.51 23.28
N GLU A 470 27.49 15.41 24.62
CA GLU A 470 28.65 15.93 25.38
C GLU A 470 29.88 15.01 25.28
N SER A 471 29.65 13.71 25.18
CA SER A 471 30.71 12.71 25.03
C SER A 471 30.22 11.48 24.26
N LEU A 472 31.14 10.83 23.56
CA LEU A 472 30.86 9.63 22.78
C LEU A 472 32.10 8.73 22.74
N ASP A 473 31.98 7.52 23.29
CA ASP A 473 33.03 6.50 23.25
C ASP A 473 32.80 5.50 22.11
N VAL A 474 33.44 5.75 20.97
CA VAL A 474 33.48 4.84 19.81
C VAL A 474 34.77 4.00 19.76
N SER A 475 35.56 3.96 20.82
CA SER A 475 36.90 3.34 20.79
C SER A 475 36.89 1.83 20.51
N LYS A 476 35.74 1.17 20.72
CA LYS A 476 35.53 -0.26 20.47
C LYS A 476 34.95 -0.57 19.08
N PHE A 477 34.61 0.44 18.28
CA PHE A 477 34.06 0.21 16.94
C PHE A 477 35.10 -0.49 16.07
N ASN A 478 34.70 -1.59 15.45
CA ASN A 478 35.46 -2.22 14.37
C ASN A 478 34.99 -1.63 13.04
N THR A 479 35.81 -0.76 12.45
CA THR A 479 35.48 -0.10 11.18
C THR A 479 36.17 -0.73 9.97
N SER A 480 36.83 -1.88 10.12
CA SER A 480 37.64 -2.50 9.06
C SER A 480 36.86 -2.87 7.79
N LYS A 481 35.53 -2.94 7.85
CA LYS A 481 34.65 -3.16 6.68
C LYS A 481 33.89 -1.93 6.22
N VAL A 482 34.01 -0.81 6.93
CA VAL A 482 33.27 0.41 6.60
C VAL A 482 33.83 1.02 5.32
N GLU A 483 32.93 1.33 4.40
CA GLU A 483 33.22 1.95 3.10
C GLU A 483 32.75 3.42 3.08
N TYR A 484 31.69 3.75 3.84
CA TYR A 484 31.04 5.05 3.90
C TYR A 484 31.02 5.63 5.32
N MET A 485 31.56 6.83 5.50
CA MET A 485 31.57 7.59 6.77
C MET A 485 31.15 9.05 6.57
N CYS A 486 30.45 9.35 5.48
CA CYS A 486 30.06 10.72 5.19
C CYS A 486 29.05 11.23 6.23
N TRP A 487 29.19 12.47 6.66
CA TRP A 487 28.39 13.10 7.72
C TRP A 487 28.36 12.38 9.09
N MET A 488 29.22 11.39 9.35
CA MET A 488 29.10 10.53 10.53
C MET A 488 28.98 11.30 11.87
N PHE A 489 29.71 12.40 12.02
CA PHE A 489 29.68 13.28 13.18
C PHE A 489 29.32 14.73 12.81
N ASP A 490 28.74 14.97 11.63
CA ASP A 490 28.35 16.31 11.18
C ASP A 490 27.47 16.99 12.24
N GLY A 491 27.65 18.27 12.49
CA GLY A 491 26.82 19.05 13.42
C GLY A 491 26.84 18.61 14.89
N CYS A 492 27.81 17.79 15.32
CA CYS A 492 28.04 17.49 16.74
C CYS A 492 28.68 18.70 17.47
N ASP A 493 27.89 19.76 17.64
CA ASP A 493 28.35 21.10 18.00
C ASP A 493 29.12 21.16 19.33
N VAL A 494 28.74 20.37 20.35
CA VAL A 494 29.31 20.44 21.71
C VAL A 494 30.44 19.45 22.00
N LEU A 495 30.67 18.44 21.14
CA LEU A 495 31.74 17.45 21.35
C LEU A 495 33.11 18.14 21.42
N GLU A 496 33.84 17.96 22.52
CA GLU A 496 35.17 18.57 22.67
C GLU A 496 36.32 17.68 22.17
N SER A 497 36.14 16.36 22.19
CA SER A 497 37.13 15.41 21.70
C SER A 497 36.49 14.12 21.21
N LEU A 498 37.10 13.49 20.20
CA LEU A 498 36.71 12.18 19.70
C LEU A 498 37.91 11.25 19.67
N ASP A 499 37.71 10.02 20.16
CA ASP A 499 38.73 8.98 20.13
C ASP A 499 38.45 7.96 19.03
N LEU A 500 39.11 8.16 17.89
CA LEU A 500 39.04 7.28 16.72
C LEU A 500 40.31 6.43 16.61
N SER A 501 41.07 6.23 17.70
CA SER A 501 42.34 5.52 17.65
C SER A 501 42.23 4.05 17.25
N GLY A 502 41.07 3.44 17.50
CA GLY A 502 40.74 2.07 17.08
C GLY A 502 40.22 1.94 15.65
N PHE A 503 39.97 3.06 14.94
CA PHE A 503 39.38 3.01 13.60
C PHE A 503 40.41 2.51 12.57
N ASP A 504 39.98 1.52 11.78
CA ASP A 504 40.60 1.14 10.51
C ASP A 504 39.80 1.76 9.38
N THR A 505 40.34 2.79 8.74
CA THR A 505 39.69 3.48 7.62
C THR A 505 40.28 3.09 6.26
N SER A 506 41.05 2.00 6.20
CA SER A 506 41.74 1.57 4.98
C SER A 506 40.81 1.15 3.83
N ASN A 507 39.54 0.91 4.12
CA ASN A 507 38.48 0.60 3.15
C ASN A 507 37.53 1.77 2.85
N VAL A 508 37.59 2.84 3.65
CA VAL A 508 36.71 4.00 3.49
C VAL A 508 37.10 4.78 2.25
N TRP A 509 36.11 5.05 1.39
CA TRP A 509 36.31 5.86 0.19
C TRP A 509 35.54 7.19 0.23
N ASP A 510 34.53 7.32 1.10
CA ASP A 510 33.77 8.54 1.31
C ASP A 510 33.86 9.02 2.77
N MET A 511 34.45 10.21 2.95
CA MET A 511 34.55 10.95 4.22
C MET A 511 33.99 12.37 4.09
N LYS A 512 33.12 12.62 3.09
CA LYS A 512 32.49 13.92 2.89
C LYS A 512 31.83 14.40 4.18
N LYS A 513 32.14 15.63 4.59
CA LYS A 513 31.52 16.30 5.74
C LYS A 513 31.55 15.51 7.06
N MET A 514 32.47 14.55 7.22
CA MET A 514 32.49 13.62 8.37
C MET A 514 32.49 14.34 9.74
N PHE A 515 33.14 15.50 9.84
CA PHE A 515 33.19 16.34 11.05
C PHE A 515 32.68 17.76 10.79
N GLU A 516 31.95 17.99 9.69
CA GLU A 516 31.46 19.35 9.40
C GLU A 516 30.67 19.90 10.58
N GLY A 517 30.79 21.20 10.85
CA GLY A 517 30.04 21.84 11.93
C GLY A 517 30.41 21.43 13.35
N CYS A 518 31.40 20.55 13.60
CA CYS A 518 31.89 20.21 14.94
C CYS A 518 32.64 21.38 15.62
N LYS A 519 31.93 22.47 15.94
CA LYS A 519 32.52 23.77 16.30
C LYS A 519 33.37 23.72 17.57
N ASN A 520 33.01 22.92 18.56
CA ASN A 520 33.74 22.81 19.83
C ASN A 520 34.80 21.70 19.85
N LEU A 521 34.95 20.94 18.77
CA LEU A 521 35.89 19.83 18.71
C LEU A 521 37.33 20.36 18.73
N LYS A 522 38.04 20.09 19.83
CA LYS A 522 39.42 20.54 20.07
C LYS A 522 40.45 19.52 19.63
N THR A 523 40.14 18.23 19.71
CA THR A 523 41.10 17.15 19.43
C THR A 523 40.40 15.92 18.88
N ILE A 524 40.96 15.34 17.81
CA ILE A 524 40.58 14.03 17.31
C ILE A 524 41.79 13.10 17.46
N TYR A 525 41.62 11.97 18.14
CA TYR A 525 42.65 10.96 18.26
C TYR A 525 42.56 9.97 17.11
N ALA A 526 43.71 9.65 16.49
CA ALA A 526 43.82 8.57 15.50
C ALA A 526 45.00 7.66 15.83
N GLY A 527 44.88 6.40 15.39
CA GLY A 527 45.89 5.35 15.52
C GLY A 527 46.45 4.95 14.16
N GLU A 528 47.18 3.83 14.13
CA GLU A 528 47.84 3.33 12.90
C GLU A 528 46.85 2.85 11.83
N GLY A 529 45.62 2.52 12.21
CA GLY A 529 44.55 2.12 11.28
C GLY A 529 43.96 3.28 10.47
N TRP A 530 44.24 4.53 10.84
CA TRP A 530 43.71 5.69 10.13
C TRP A 530 44.46 5.92 8.81
N SER A 531 43.78 5.70 7.69
CA SER A 531 44.27 5.89 6.34
C SER A 531 43.27 6.63 5.46
N THR A 532 43.76 7.55 4.63
CA THR A 532 42.98 8.26 3.61
C THR A 532 43.31 7.82 2.18
N SER A 533 44.11 6.75 2.02
CA SER A 533 44.63 6.36 0.69
C SER A 533 43.57 5.94 -0.32
N LYS A 534 42.39 5.49 0.14
CA LYS A 534 41.25 5.12 -0.71
C LYS A 534 40.16 6.19 -0.78
N VAL A 535 40.29 7.26 -0.01
CA VAL A 535 39.30 8.33 0.05
C VAL A 535 39.26 9.07 -1.29
N LYS A 536 38.07 9.10 -1.91
CA LYS A 536 37.78 9.77 -3.18
C LYS A 536 36.92 11.01 -2.98
N ASP A 537 36.00 10.96 -2.03
CA ASP A 537 35.23 12.12 -1.61
C ASP A 537 35.57 12.47 -0.16
N SER A 538 36.00 13.71 0.04
CA SER A 538 36.29 14.30 1.35
C SER A 538 35.91 15.77 1.35
N GLU A 539 34.95 16.16 0.50
CA GLU A 539 34.47 17.53 0.43
C GLU A 539 34.02 17.97 1.84
N ASN A 540 34.53 19.12 2.29
CA ASN A 540 34.14 19.75 3.56
C ASN A 540 34.31 18.86 4.81
N MET A 541 35.18 17.85 4.78
CA MET A 541 35.40 16.90 5.88
C MET A 541 35.56 17.55 7.27
N PHE A 542 36.24 18.70 7.34
CA PHE A 542 36.46 19.48 8.58
C PHE A 542 35.84 20.89 8.52
N ASN A 543 34.91 21.15 7.59
CA ASN A 543 34.36 22.50 7.45
C ASN A 543 33.74 22.96 8.78
N ASP A 544 33.97 24.22 9.15
CA ASP A 544 33.51 24.82 10.41
C ASP A 544 33.98 24.15 11.73
N CYS A 545 35.02 23.31 11.70
CA CYS A 545 35.75 22.80 12.88
C CYS A 545 36.66 23.87 13.54
N THR A 546 36.13 25.04 13.86
CA THR A 546 36.93 26.24 14.16
C THR A 546 37.86 26.16 15.38
N ASN A 547 37.57 25.27 16.35
CA ASN A 547 38.40 25.06 17.54
C ASN A 547 39.41 23.90 17.43
N LEU A 548 39.45 23.22 16.29
CA LEU A 548 40.27 22.01 16.11
C LEU A 548 41.77 22.33 16.09
N VAL A 549 42.53 21.58 16.90
CA VAL A 549 43.98 21.70 17.00
C VAL A 549 44.65 20.33 16.93
N GLY A 550 45.52 20.14 15.93
CA GLY A 550 46.34 18.95 15.76
C GLY A 550 47.38 18.73 16.85
N GLY A 551 47.92 17.50 16.94
CA GLY A 551 48.81 17.07 18.02
C GLY A 551 50.10 17.88 18.22
N LYS A 552 50.54 18.66 17.22
CA LYS A 552 51.72 19.56 17.29
C LYS A 552 51.33 21.03 17.09
N GLY A 553 50.06 21.37 17.21
CA GLY A 553 49.54 22.74 17.21
C GLY A 553 49.04 23.26 15.86
N THR A 554 48.83 22.39 14.86
CA THR A 554 48.16 22.76 13.62
C THR A 554 46.73 23.23 13.94
N LYS A 555 46.41 24.49 13.67
CA LYS A 555 45.07 25.06 13.86
C LYS A 555 44.22 24.87 12.61
N TYR A 556 42.90 24.85 12.78
CA TYR A 556 41.92 24.92 11.70
C TYR A 556 42.26 26.02 10.67
N ASP A 557 42.02 25.69 9.39
CA ASP A 557 42.28 26.51 8.22
C ASP A 557 41.13 26.35 7.23
N SER A 558 40.31 27.39 7.06
CA SER A 558 39.10 27.36 6.23
C SER A 558 39.37 27.16 4.75
N GLU A 559 40.62 27.37 4.30
CA GLU A 559 41.00 27.15 2.90
C GLU A 559 41.34 25.68 2.62
N VAL A 560 41.54 24.85 3.66
CA VAL A 560 41.91 23.43 3.53
C VAL A 560 41.18 22.59 4.59
N VAL A 561 40.01 22.11 4.19
CA VAL A 561 39.06 21.40 5.07
C VAL A 561 38.79 19.95 4.61
N ASP A 562 39.56 19.43 3.67
CA ASP A 562 39.41 18.09 3.11
C ASP A 562 40.36 17.05 3.76
N ALA A 563 40.39 15.83 3.24
CA ALA A 563 41.21 14.74 3.76
C ALA A 563 42.73 14.99 3.70
N THR A 564 43.23 16.04 3.03
CA THR A 564 44.67 16.37 3.03
C THR A 564 45.21 16.71 4.42
N ARG A 565 44.34 17.11 5.35
CA ARG A 565 44.64 17.36 6.77
C ARG A 565 44.25 16.20 7.69
N ALA A 566 43.63 15.14 7.18
CA ALA A 566 43.21 13.96 7.93
C ALA A 566 44.37 12.98 8.18
N LYS A 567 45.40 13.47 8.88
CA LYS A 567 46.60 12.71 9.30
C LYS A 567 47.08 13.18 10.66
N ILE A 568 47.91 12.37 11.30
CA ILE A 568 48.55 12.74 12.57
C ILE A 568 49.50 13.92 12.32
N ASP A 569 49.34 14.97 13.11
CA ASP A 569 50.09 16.22 12.97
C ASP A 569 51.61 16.01 13.18
N GLY A 570 52.40 16.28 12.13
CA GLY A 570 53.86 16.27 12.16
C GLY A 570 54.48 17.66 12.40
N GLY A 571 53.67 18.66 12.75
CA GLY A 571 54.07 20.06 12.86
C GLY A 571 54.02 20.80 11.52
N LYS A 572 54.62 22.00 11.46
CA LYS A 572 54.49 22.91 10.31
C LYS A 572 54.86 22.32 8.95
N ALA A 573 55.78 21.35 8.92
CA ALA A 573 56.22 20.71 7.68
C ALA A 573 55.25 19.62 7.18
N ASN A 574 54.40 19.10 8.06
CA ASN A 574 53.41 18.07 7.74
C ASN A 574 52.15 18.27 8.61
N PRO A 575 51.38 19.34 8.36
CA PRO A 575 50.28 19.72 9.23
C PRO A 575 49.14 18.69 9.14
N GLY A 576 48.51 18.40 10.27
CA GLY A 576 47.36 17.51 10.34
C GLY A 576 46.47 17.86 11.53
N TYR A 577 45.19 17.47 11.48
CA TYR A 577 44.25 17.75 12.56
C TYR A 577 44.15 16.65 13.62
N PHE A 578 44.76 15.49 13.38
CA PHE A 578 44.74 14.38 14.34
C PHE A 578 45.93 14.40 15.30
N LYS A 579 45.70 13.79 16.47
CA LYS A 579 46.70 13.55 17.51
C LYS A 579 46.85 12.04 17.74
N LEU A 580 48.08 11.57 17.95
CA LEU A 580 48.30 10.18 18.35
C LEU A 580 47.80 9.97 19.80
N LYS A 581 47.00 8.95 20.06
CA LYS A 581 46.66 8.54 21.43
C LYS A 581 47.90 7.90 22.07
N VAL A 582 48.34 8.42 23.21
CA VAL A 582 49.47 7.86 23.96
C VAL A 582 48.88 7.02 25.08
N GLU A 583 49.10 5.70 25.07
CA GLU A 583 48.76 4.83 26.18
C GLU A 583 49.65 5.21 27.38
N ASN A 584 49.05 5.67 28.47
CA ASN A 584 49.73 5.89 29.76
C ASN A 584 49.57 4.67 30.65
#